data_AF-A0A4P7QFR7-F1
#
_entry.id   AF-A0A4P7QFR7-F1
#
_cell.length_a   1.000
_cell.length_b   1.000
_cell.length_c   1.000
_cell.angle_alpha   90.00
_cell.angle_beta   90.00
_cell.angle_gamma   90.00
#
_symmetry.space_group_name_H-M   'P 1'
#
loop_
_entity.id
_entity.type
_entity.pdbx_description
1 polymer ?
#
loop_
_entity_poly.entity_id
_entity_poly.type
_entity_poly.pdbx_seq_one_letter_code
_entity_poly.pdbx_strand_id
1 'polypeptide(L)'
;MNHEDSAPDHPAYDFLPAPDAYAWAGGEEGLEFLYAFLEQDLEACLEDERALLPQGLEDLLASDSLEDYVWLWLKHPGPRGFKAFIATGAKFRDIEVDRAYAARVQEWAIDNPPHVTWLREDGYEAPINPFI
;
A
#
# COMPACT_ATOMS: atom_id res chain seq x y z
N MET A 1 -57.89 25.80 -9.89
CA MET A 1 -57.23 24.49 -10.03
C MET A 1 -55.75 24.70 -9.73
N ASN A 2 -55.39 24.28 -8.52
CA ASN A 2 -54.08 23.97 -7.92
C ASN A 2 -52.87 24.88 -8.21
N HIS A 3 -52.54 25.63 -7.16
CA HIS A 3 -51.17 25.89 -6.70
C HIS A 3 -50.42 24.57 -6.50
N GLU A 4 -49.20 24.46 -7.00
CA GLU A 4 -48.07 23.74 -6.36
C GLU A 4 -46.80 24.49 -6.79
N ASP A 5 -46.35 25.47 -6.00
CA ASP A 5 -45.43 25.36 -4.86
C ASP A 5 -44.01 24.91 -5.23
N SER A 6 -43.06 25.78 -4.88
CA SER A 6 -41.63 25.67 -5.07
C SER A 6 -41.05 24.44 -4.36
N ALA A 7 -40.22 23.68 -5.07
CA ALA A 7 -39.17 22.86 -4.45
C ALA A 7 -37.83 23.58 -4.62
N PRO A 8 -36.94 23.57 -3.60
CA PRO A 8 -35.77 24.43 -3.58
C PRO A 8 -34.70 23.95 -4.56
N ASP A 9 -34.14 24.90 -5.29
CA ASP A 9 -32.87 24.80 -6.01
C ASP A 9 -31.75 24.64 -4.97
N HIS A 10 -31.49 23.40 -4.56
CA HIS A 10 -30.31 23.07 -3.74
C HIS A 10 -29.12 22.79 -4.66
N PRO A 11 -27.96 23.41 -4.39
CA PRO A 11 -26.86 23.47 -5.35
C PRO A 11 -26.27 22.07 -5.58
N ALA A 12 -25.99 21.77 -6.84
CA ALA A 12 -25.20 20.63 -7.28
C ALA A 12 -23.76 20.75 -6.75
N TYR A 13 -23.57 20.38 -5.49
CA TYR A 13 -22.29 19.97 -4.94
C TYR A 13 -22.47 18.54 -4.42
N ASP A 14 -21.43 17.73 -4.60
CA ASP A 14 -21.27 16.36 -4.10
C ASP A 14 -21.79 15.22 -4.98
N PHE A 15 -21.12 14.95 -6.10
CA PHE A 15 -20.83 13.56 -6.54
C PHE A 15 -19.61 13.56 -7.47
N LEU A 16 -18.42 13.83 -6.92
CA LEU A 16 -17.24 13.17 -7.50
C LEU A 16 -17.43 11.66 -7.24
N PRO A 17 -17.29 10.78 -8.25
CA PRO A 17 -17.35 9.34 -7.99
C PRO A 17 -16.30 9.02 -6.93
N ALA A 18 -16.68 8.22 -5.93
CA ALA A 18 -15.69 7.71 -4.97
C ALA A 18 -14.55 7.07 -5.78
N PRO A 19 -13.26 7.37 -5.48
CA PRO A 19 -12.14 6.76 -6.19
C PRO A 19 -12.34 5.25 -6.15
N ASP A 20 -12.16 4.52 -7.25
CA ASP A 20 -12.27 3.08 -7.19
C ASP A 20 -11.11 2.50 -6.36
N ALA A 21 -11.33 1.40 -5.63
CA ALA A 21 -10.32 0.84 -4.71
C ALA A 21 -9.01 0.45 -5.42
N TYR A 22 -9.06 0.16 -6.71
CA TYR A 22 -7.91 -0.23 -7.51
C TYR A 22 -7.05 0.97 -7.93
N ALA A 23 -7.69 2.10 -8.27
CA ALA A 23 -7.05 3.39 -8.52
C ALA A 23 -6.44 3.92 -7.23
N TRP A 24 -7.19 3.87 -6.11
CA TRP A 24 -6.67 4.21 -4.78
C TRP A 24 -5.44 3.39 -4.41
N ALA A 25 -5.48 2.07 -4.63
CA ALA A 25 -4.36 1.18 -4.36
C ALA A 25 -3.07 1.54 -5.13
N GLY A 26 -3.19 2.28 -6.24
CA GLY A 26 -2.03 2.75 -7.02
C GLY A 26 -1.76 4.25 -6.88
N GLY A 27 -2.30 4.91 -5.86
CA GLY A 27 -2.03 6.32 -5.54
C GLY A 27 -0.74 6.50 -4.74
N GLU A 28 -0.13 7.69 -4.86
CA GLU A 28 1.11 8.05 -4.14
C GLU A 28 0.88 8.17 -2.62
N GLU A 29 -0.37 8.30 -2.17
CA GLU A 29 -0.74 8.28 -0.75
C GLU A 29 -0.29 6.98 -0.05
N GLY A 30 -0.08 5.90 -0.81
CA GLY A 30 0.51 4.66 -0.30
C GLY A 30 1.93 4.84 0.26
N LEU A 31 2.67 5.87 -0.18
CA LEU A 31 4.03 6.17 0.32
C LEU A 31 4.04 6.49 1.82
N GLU A 32 3.02 7.16 2.34
CA GLU A 32 2.95 7.47 3.78
C GLU A 32 2.88 6.19 4.63
N PHE A 33 2.11 5.20 4.17
CA PHE A 33 2.01 3.89 4.81
C PHE A 33 3.28 3.07 4.64
N LEU A 34 3.88 3.12 3.46
CA LEU A 34 5.15 2.46 3.19
C LEU A 34 6.27 3.01 4.07
N TYR A 35 6.40 4.33 4.21
CA TYR A 35 7.35 4.94 5.14
C TYR A 35 7.10 4.53 6.59
N ALA A 36 5.85 4.59 7.04
CA ALA A 36 5.50 4.15 8.39
C ALA A 36 5.86 2.68 8.64
N PHE A 37 5.67 1.80 7.65
CA PHE A 37 6.09 0.40 7.71
C PHE A 37 7.62 0.27 7.78
N LEU A 38 8.35 0.98 6.90
CA LEU A 38 9.81 0.95 6.85
C LEU A 38 10.44 1.38 8.19
N GLU A 39 9.86 2.37 8.85
CA GLU A 39 10.35 2.88 10.13
C GLU A 39 9.96 2.01 11.34
N GLN A 40 8.80 1.36 11.33
CA GLN A 40 8.20 0.80 12.55
C GLN A 40 8.03 -0.73 12.54
N ASP A 41 7.97 -1.36 11.37
CA ASP A 41 7.68 -2.79 11.23
C ASP A 41 8.75 -3.58 10.48
N LEU A 42 9.56 -2.91 9.65
CA LEU A 42 10.52 -3.60 8.77
C LEU A 42 11.50 -4.47 9.55
N GLU A 43 12.11 -3.94 10.61
CA GLU A 43 13.09 -4.68 11.43
C GLU A 43 12.47 -5.95 12.00
N ALA A 44 11.30 -5.86 12.63
CA ALA A 44 10.59 -7.02 13.16
C ALA A 44 10.22 -8.04 12.07
N CYS A 45 9.80 -7.58 10.88
CA CYS A 45 9.50 -8.47 9.77
C CYS A 45 10.75 -9.21 9.28
N LEU A 46 11.90 -8.54 9.20
CA LEU A 46 13.17 -9.15 8.83
C LEU A 46 13.63 -10.18 9.88
N GLU A 47 13.42 -9.90 11.16
CA GLU A 47 13.70 -10.86 12.24
C GLU A 47 12.84 -12.11 12.16
N ASP A 48 11.54 -11.95 11.89
CA ASP A 48 10.59 -13.06 11.70
C ASP A 48 10.97 -13.92 10.49
N GLU A 49 11.26 -13.31 9.34
CA GLU A 49 11.72 -14.04 8.14
C GLU A 49 13.03 -14.77 8.41
N ARG A 50 13.96 -14.16 9.16
CA ARG A 50 15.25 -14.79 9.52
C ARG A 50 15.05 -16.03 10.38
N ALA A 51 14.07 -16.02 11.29
CA ALA A 51 13.75 -17.18 12.10
C ALA A 51 13.27 -18.39 11.27
N LEU A 52 12.81 -18.15 10.03
CA LEU A 52 12.38 -19.19 9.10
C LEU A 52 13.51 -19.70 8.21
N LEU A 53 14.65 -18.99 8.13
CA LEU A 53 15.78 -19.42 7.32
C LEU A 53 16.66 -20.46 8.03
N PRO A 54 17.16 -21.46 7.28
CA PRO A 54 18.20 -22.34 7.78
C PRO A 54 19.49 -21.58 8.10
N GLN A 55 20.24 -22.07 9.09
CA GLN A 55 21.54 -21.52 9.47
C GLN A 55 22.52 -21.49 8.27
N GLY A 56 23.17 -20.35 8.05
CA GLY A 56 24.12 -20.10 6.97
C GLY A 56 23.49 -19.62 5.66
N LEU A 57 22.18 -19.33 5.63
CA LEU A 57 21.47 -18.74 4.49
C LEU A 57 20.91 -17.34 4.80
N GLU A 58 21.30 -16.75 5.93
CA GLU A 58 20.82 -15.44 6.38
C GLU A 58 21.16 -14.33 5.38
N ASP A 59 22.26 -14.48 4.62
CA ASP A 59 22.69 -13.55 3.57
C ASP A 59 21.74 -13.53 2.35
N LEU A 60 20.82 -14.50 2.22
CA LEU A 60 19.80 -14.51 1.16
C LEU A 60 18.60 -13.65 1.50
N LEU A 61 18.47 -13.24 2.77
CA LEU A 61 17.33 -12.49 3.25
C LEU A 61 17.50 -11.02 2.87
N ALA A 62 16.57 -10.53 2.05
CA ALA A 62 16.45 -9.14 1.60
C ALA A 62 17.83 -8.51 1.36
N SER A 63 18.38 -8.72 0.16
CA SER A 63 19.71 -8.25 -0.28
C SER A 63 19.87 -6.72 -0.34
N ASP A 64 19.26 -6.00 0.61
CA ASP A 64 19.12 -4.55 0.76
C ASP A 64 18.53 -3.85 -0.47
N SER A 65 17.83 -4.59 -1.32
CA SER A 65 17.14 -3.99 -2.43
C SER A 65 15.84 -3.35 -1.92
N LEU A 66 15.68 -2.07 -2.24
CA LEU A 66 14.44 -1.32 -2.02
C LEU A 66 13.18 -2.09 -2.48
N GLU A 67 13.34 -2.90 -3.53
CA GLU A 67 12.30 -3.75 -4.09
C GLU A 67 11.84 -4.84 -3.10
N ASP A 68 12.77 -5.50 -2.41
CA ASP A 68 12.46 -6.52 -1.40
C ASP A 68 11.62 -5.93 -0.26
N TYR A 69 11.99 -4.74 0.21
CA TYR A 69 11.25 -4.06 1.28
C TYR A 69 9.84 -3.65 0.85
N VAL A 70 9.67 -3.19 -0.39
CA VAL A 70 8.34 -2.93 -0.95
C VAL A 70 7.53 -4.23 -1.04
N TRP A 71 8.14 -5.35 -1.44
CA TRP A 71 7.46 -6.65 -1.47
C TRP A 71 7.06 -7.16 -0.10
N LEU A 72 7.87 -6.93 0.94
CA LEU A 72 7.52 -7.23 2.32
C LEU A 72 6.33 -6.38 2.77
N TRP A 73 6.35 -5.08 2.50
CA TRP A 73 5.24 -4.18 2.80
C TRP A 73 3.92 -4.60 2.13
N LEU A 74 3.99 -4.98 0.84
CA LEU A 74 2.82 -5.47 0.11
C LEU A 74 2.19 -6.69 0.79
N LYS A 75 3.01 -7.57 1.38
CA LYS A 75 2.54 -8.79 2.06
C LYS A 75 2.26 -8.59 3.55
N HIS A 76 2.64 -7.45 4.13
CA HIS A 76 2.54 -7.22 5.56
C HIS A 76 1.07 -7.21 6.02
N PRO A 77 0.68 -8.08 6.98
CA PRO A 77 -0.71 -8.20 7.41
C PRO A 77 -1.13 -7.16 8.45
N GLY A 78 -0.19 -6.39 8.99
CA GLY A 78 -0.44 -5.42 10.05
C GLY A 78 -1.05 -4.09 9.57
N PRO A 79 -1.29 -3.15 10.50
CA PRO A 79 -2.04 -1.92 10.25
C PRO A 79 -1.33 -0.92 9.33
N ARG A 80 -0.01 -1.07 9.11
CA ARG A 80 0.78 -0.25 8.19
C ARG A 80 1.02 -0.95 6.85
N GLY A 81 0.48 -2.14 6.65
CA GLY A 81 0.63 -2.90 5.40
C GLY A 81 -0.21 -2.33 4.26
N PHE A 82 0.13 -2.73 3.04
CA PHE A 82 -0.54 -2.23 1.83
C PHE A 82 -2.06 -2.47 1.82
N LYS A 83 -2.50 -3.64 2.30
CA LYS A 83 -3.94 -3.94 2.37
C LYS A 83 -4.67 -3.04 3.37
N ALA A 84 -4.02 -2.65 4.47
CA ALA A 84 -4.57 -1.71 5.44
C ALA A 84 -4.68 -0.30 4.83
N PHE A 85 -3.69 0.13 4.04
CA PHE A 85 -3.75 1.37 3.26
C PHE A 85 -4.95 1.38 2.30
N ILE A 86 -5.20 0.28 1.55
CA ILE A 86 -6.36 0.24 0.65
C ILE A 86 -7.65 0.41 1.48
N ALA A 87 -7.73 -0.22 2.65
CA ALA A 87 -8.90 -0.13 3.52
C ALA A 87 -9.15 1.27 4.12
N THR A 88 -8.16 2.19 4.13
CA THR A 88 -8.40 3.58 4.56
C THR A 88 -9.10 4.43 3.50
N GLY A 89 -9.17 3.96 2.25
CA GLY A 89 -9.89 4.63 1.19
C GLY A 89 -11.38 4.76 1.53
N ALA A 90 -11.95 5.94 1.26
CA ALA A 90 -13.30 6.27 1.69
C ALA A 90 -14.35 5.33 1.05
N LYS A 91 -15.04 4.55 1.90
CA LYS A 91 -16.23 3.75 1.58
C LYS A 91 -16.00 2.46 0.80
N PHE A 92 -14.81 1.86 0.84
CA PHE A 92 -14.60 0.53 0.26
C PHE A 92 -15.13 -0.57 1.17
N ARG A 93 -15.83 -1.54 0.56
CA ARG A 93 -16.17 -2.80 1.22
C ARG A 93 -14.95 -3.73 1.22
N ASP A 94 -14.89 -4.65 2.16
CA ASP A 94 -13.81 -5.65 2.27
C ASP A 94 -13.54 -6.37 0.95
N ILE A 95 -14.59 -6.74 0.20
CA ILE A 95 -14.44 -7.41 -1.10
C ILE A 95 -13.78 -6.52 -2.17
N GLU A 96 -13.95 -5.20 -2.09
CA GLU A 96 -13.32 -4.25 -3.00
C GLU A 96 -11.85 -4.08 -2.66
N VAL A 97 -11.54 -4.01 -1.36
CA VAL A 97 -10.17 -4.02 -0.84
C VAL A 97 -9.43 -5.28 -1.27
N ASP A 98 -10.03 -6.45 -1.06
CA ASP A 98 -9.46 -7.75 -1.43
C ASP A 98 -9.17 -7.86 -2.93
N ARG A 99 -10.11 -7.42 -3.76
CA ARG A 99 -9.97 -7.44 -5.22
C ARG A 99 -8.89 -6.46 -5.70
N ALA A 100 -8.86 -5.25 -5.16
CA ALA A 100 -7.85 -4.26 -5.49
C ALA A 100 -6.44 -4.74 -5.12
N TYR A 101 -6.29 -5.27 -3.90
CA TYR A 101 -5.06 -5.89 -3.43
C TYR A 101 -4.58 -6.99 -4.37
N ALA A 102 -5.44 -7.98 -4.65
CA ALA A 102 -5.07 -9.12 -5.50
C ALA A 102 -4.71 -8.69 -6.93
N ALA A 103 -5.48 -7.76 -7.51
CA ALA A 103 -5.22 -7.26 -8.86
C ALA A 103 -3.88 -6.52 -8.95
N ARG A 104 -3.58 -5.63 -7.99
CA ARG A 104 -2.31 -4.87 -7.98
C ARG A 104 -1.09 -5.76 -7.74
N VAL A 105 -1.17 -6.67 -6.77
CA VAL A 105 -0.07 -7.61 -6.52
C VAL A 105 0.19 -8.49 -7.75
N GLN A 106 -0.86 -8.94 -8.44
CA GLN A 106 -0.70 -9.73 -9.67
C GLN A 106 -0.08 -8.91 -10.82
N GLU A 107 -0.53 -7.67 -11.02
CA GLU A 107 -0.01 -6.77 -12.05
C GLU A 107 1.46 -6.42 -11.80
N TRP A 108 1.79 -6.01 -10.57
CA TRP A 108 3.14 -5.58 -10.22
C TRP A 108 4.13 -6.73 -10.07
N ALA A 109 3.67 -7.97 -9.98
CA ALA A 109 4.56 -9.12 -10.10
C ALA A 109 5.18 -9.24 -11.51
N ILE A 110 4.60 -8.56 -12.51
CA ILE A 110 5.12 -8.52 -13.89
C ILE A 110 6.01 -7.28 -14.10
N ASP A 111 5.56 -6.10 -13.65
CA ASP A 111 6.17 -4.80 -14.02
C ASP A 111 6.80 -4.02 -12.85
N ASN A 112 6.91 -4.63 -11.66
CA ASN A 112 7.29 -4.02 -10.38
C ASN A 112 6.31 -2.96 -9.84
N PRO A 113 6.19 -2.82 -8.50
CA PRO A 113 5.33 -1.80 -7.91
C PRO A 113 5.89 -0.39 -8.16
N PRO A 114 5.05 0.61 -8.49
CA PRO A 114 5.50 1.98 -8.74
C PRO A 114 6.16 2.62 -7.51
N HIS A 115 5.79 2.17 -6.30
CA HIS A 115 6.38 2.56 -5.02
C HIS A 115 7.92 2.45 -5.00
N VAL A 116 8.51 1.51 -5.73
CA VAL A 116 9.96 1.39 -5.85
C VAL A 116 10.56 2.61 -6.54
N THR A 117 9.95 3.04 -7.65
CA THR A 117 10.40 4.23 -8.40
C THR A 117 10.20 5.49 -7.57
N TRP A 118 9.04 5.63 -6.93
CA TRP A 118 8.74 6.79 -6.11
C TRP A 118 9.70 6.96 -4.93
N LEU A 119 10.02 5.88 -4.20
CA LEU A 119 11.01 5.93 -3.12
C LEU A 119 12.40 6.33 -3.63
N ARG A 120 12.81 5.90 -4.83
CA ARG A 120 14.08 6.32 -5.44
C ARG A 120 14.08 7.79 -5.81
N GLU A 121 12.98 8.28 -6.37
CA GLU A 121 12.83 9.69 -6.76
C GLU A 121 12.80 10.62 -5.54
N ASP A 122 12.23 10.17 -4.43
CA ASP A 122 12.24 10.87 -3.14
C ASP A 122 13.60 10.80 -2.43
N GLY A 123 14.53 9.99 -2.95
CA GLY A 123 15.89 9.86 -2.42
C GLY A 123 16.01 8.99 -1.18
N TYR A 124 15.06 8.07 -0.94
CA TYR A 124 15.13 7.16 0.18
C TYR A 124 16.36 6.25 0.08
N GLU A 125 17.21 6.32 1.10
CA GLU A 125 18.32 5.40 1.28
C GLU A 125 17.84 4.21 2.11
N ALA A 126 17.86 3.02 1.51
CA ALA A 126 17.53 1.79 2.21
C ALA A 126 18.42 1.63 3.46
N PRO A 127 17.87 1.17 4.60
CA PRO A 127 18.67 0.91 5.79
C PRO A 127 19.79 -0.09 5.43
N ILE A 128 21.01 0.24 5.83
CA ILE A 128 22.16 -0.64 5.70
C ILE A 128 21.93 -1.83 6.63
N ASN A 129 21.83 -3.04 6.08
CA ASN A 129 21.75 -4.23 6.90
C ASN A 129 23.05 -4.38 7.69
N PRO A 130 23.02 -4.30 9.03
CA PRO A 130 24.23 -4.30 9.86
C PRO A 130 24.92 -5.67 9.90
N PHE A 131 24.38 -6.67 9.20
CA PHE A 131 24.88 -8.03 9.16
C PHE A 131 25.59 -8.40 7.86
N ILE A 132 25.68 -7.47 6.89
CA ILE A 132 26.51 -7.57 5.67
C ILE A 132 27.84 -6.83 5.86
#